data_AF-A0A845XZL7-F1
#
_entry.id   AF-A0A845XZL7-F1
#
_cell.length_a   1.000
_cell.length_b   1.000
_cell.length_c   1.000
_cell.angle_alpha   90.00
_cell.angle_beta   90.00
_cell.angle_gamma   90.00
#
_symmetry.space_group_name_H-M   'P 1'
#
loop_
_entity.id
_entity.type
_entity.pdbx_description
1 polymer ?
#
loop_
_entity_poly.entity_id
_entity_poly.type
_entity_poly.pdbx_seq_one_letter_code
_entity_poly.pdbx_strand_id
1 'polypeptide(L)'
;FEILPVSVLQRPRVDVTLRISGFFRDSFPNLIDLFHNAVVAVASLDESPSDNPLAAQVKQETDYWLQVGLSQSQAQMRSHYRIFGSKPGAYGAGLQGLIESQNWQDEQDLARAYINWSSYAYSSSSPKGAPEAFEQRLKQMQIVLHNQDNREHDLLDSDDYYQFQGGLTVAVRGLTGKNPQTYFGDNSIPEKPKVRQLKEEIARVYRSRVVNPKWIEGVMRHGYKGAFEMAATVDYLFAYDATANCVADHMYQGVAQGYLFDPDVQEFVQQKNPWALRDMAERLLEANQRGLWQSVEPDTLEKLRAIALEAEAVIEGENFGIV
;
A
#
# COMPACT_ATOMS: atom_id res chain seq x y z
N PHE A 1 -3.15 -22.05 21.61
CA PHE A 1 -4.39 -21.51 21.01
C PHE A 1 -5.49 -22.56 21.16
N GLU A 2 -6.74 -22.15 21.08
CA GLU A 2 -7.92 -23.03 21.04
C GLU A 2 -8.64 -22.80 19.71
N ILE A 3 -9.15 -23.87 19.09
CA ILE A 3 -9.92 -23.77 17.85
C ILE A 3 -11.41 -23.88 18.17
N LEU A 4 -12.14 -22.79 17.97
CA LEU A 4 -13.58 -22.78 18.12
C LEU A 4 -14.25 -23.63 17.03
N PRO A 5 -15.28 -24.44 17.36
CA PRO A 5 -16.04 -25.18 16.37
C PRO A 5 -16.88 -24.23 15.50
N VAL A 6 -17.16 -24.60 14.26
CA VAL A 6 -17.93 -23.77 13.30
C VAL A 6 -19.33 -23.44 13.84
N SER A 7 -19.94 -24.32 14.62
CA SER A 7 -21.23 -24.08 15.29
C SER A 7 -21.19 -22.88 16.25
N VAL A 8 -20.05 -22.60 16.88
CA VAL A 8 -19.84 -21.42 17.74
C VAL A 8 -19.47 -20.20 16.90
N LEU A 9 -18.73 -20.37 15.79
CA LEU A 9 -18.37 -19.28 14.90
C LEU A 9 -19.58 -18.69 14.15
N GLN A 10 -20.61 -19.50 13.88
CA GLN A 10 -21.83 -19.12 13.15
C GLN A 10 -21.57 -18.56 11.73
N ARG A 11 -20.41 -18.90 11.16
CA ARG A 11 -20.00 -18.59 9.78
C ARG A 11 -18.87 -19.53 9.37
N PRO A 12 -18.59 -19.66 8.06
CA PRO A 12 -17.38 -20.32 7.59
C PRO A 12 -16.11 -19.70 8.17
N ARG A 13 -15.06 -20.52 8.25
CA ARG A 13 -13.70 -20.04 8.45
C ARG A 13 -13.27 -19.20 7.26
N VAL A 14 -12.40 -18.23 7.51
CA VAL A 14 -11.86 -17.35 6.46
C VAL A 14 -10.40 -17.71 6.29
N ASP A 15 -9.98 -18.00 5.06
CA ASP A 15 -8.58 -18.19 4.73
C ASP A 15 -7.88 -16.82 4.76
N VAL A 16 -6.78 -16.72 5.52
CA VAL A 16 -6.07 -15.46 5.78
C VAL A 16 -4.62 -15.64 5.40
N THR A 17 -4.14 -14.74 4.53
CA THR A 17 -2.71 -14.61 4.23
C THR A 17 -2.18 -13.31 4.84
N LEU A 18 -1.12 -13.40 5.63
CA LEU A 18 -0.41 -12.27 6.22
C LEU A 18 0.77 -11.88 5.35
N ARG A 19 0.87 -10.60 5.01
CA ARG A 19 2.12 -10.00 4.57
C ARG A 19 2.76 -9.25 5.74
N ILE A 20 3.78 -9.83 6.35
CA ILE A 20 4.49 -9.27 7.51
C ILE A 20 5.61 -8.32 7.07
N SER A 21 5.85 -7.25 7.84
CA SER A 21 7.03 -6.40 7.63
C SER A 21 8.32 -7.10 8.08
N GLY A 22 9.47 -6.63 7.61
CA GLY A 22 10.77 -7.12 8.09
C GLY A 22 10.95 -6.92 9.59
N PHE A 23 10.47 -5.78 10.12
CA PHE A 23 10.51 -5.51 11.56
C PHE A 23 9.59 -6.44 12.36
N PHE A 24 8.40 -6.76 11.85
CA PHE A 24 7.50 -7.73 12.48
C PHE A 24 8.15 -9.12 12.57
N ARG A 25 8.80 -9.56 11.49
CA ARG A 25 9.58 -10.81 11.46
C ARG A 25 10.63 -10.85 12.56
N ASP A 26 11.39 -9.78 12.71
CA ASP A 26 12.53 -9.74 13.64
C ASP A 26 12.07 -9.60 15.09
N SER A 27 10.95 -8.91 15.33
CA SER A 27 10.46 -8.60 16.68
C SER A 27 9.48 -9.64 17.24
N PHE A 28 8.74 -10.35 16.38
CA PHE A 28 7.65 -11.23 16.80
C PHE A 28 7.69 -12.63 16.16
N PRO A 29 8.84 -13.34 16.19
CA PRO A 29 8.96 -14.67 15.60
C PRO A 29 7.97 -15.68 16.21
N ASN A 30 7.70 -15.57 17.52
CA ASN A 30 6.73 -16.40 18.21
C ASN A 30 5.28 -16.21 17.70
N LEU A 31 4.90 -15.02 17.23
CA LEU A 31 3.58 -14.78 16.64
C LEU A 31 3.46 -15.39 15.24
N ILE A 32 4.57 -15.42 14.49
CA ILE A 32 4.64 -16.10 13.19
C ILE A 32 4.44 -17.60 13.37
N ASP A 33 5.16 -18.21 14.31
CA ASP A 33 5.00 -19.63 14.64
C ASP A 33 3.59 -19.95 15.12
N LEU A 34 3.03 -19.08 15.97
CA LEU A 34 1.66 -19.21 16.47
C LEU A 34 0.65 -19.22 15.31
N PHE A 35 0.74 -18.27 14.39
CA PHE A 35 -0.16 -18.18 13.25
C PHE A 35 0.01 -19.37 12.30
N HIS A 36 1.25 -19.77 12.01
CA HIS A 36 1.53 -20.94 11.18
C HIS A 36 0.91 -22.22 11.78
N ASN A 37 1.10 -22.45 13.07
CA ASN A 37 0.53 -23.61 13.76
C ASN A 37 -1.01 -23.58 13.77
N ALA A 38 -1.62 -22.40 13.90
CA ALA A 38 -3.07 -22.24 13.79
C ALA A 38 -3.57 -22.58 12.38
N VAL A 39 -2.87 -22.13 11.32
CA VAL A 39 -3.20 -22.47 9.92
C VAL A 39 -3.15 -23.97 9.71
N VAL A 40 -2.08 -24.65 10.14
CA VAL A 40 -1.94 -26.11 10.01
C VAL A 40 -3.04 -26.86 10.75
N ALA A 41 -3.30 -26.47 12.00
CA ALA A 41 -4.32 -27.12 12.83
C ALA A 41 -5.73 -26.94 12.25
N VAL A 42 -6.07 -25.73 11.79
CA VAL A 42 -7.39 -25.45 11.17
C VAL A 42 -7.55 -26.13 9.82
N ALA A 43 -6.50 -26.17 8.99
CA ALA A 43 -6.53 -26.85 7.70
C ALA A 43 -6.66 -28.38 7.82
N SER A 44 -6.31 -28.95 8.98
CA SER A 44 -6.38 -30.39 9.25
C SER A 44 -7.73 -30.85 9.83
N LEU A 45 -8.67 -29.95 10.06
CA LEU A 45 -9.99 -30.30 10.58
C LEU A 45 -10.84 -31.01 9.52
N ASP A 46 -11.60 -32.01 9.96
CA ASP A 46 -12.61 -32.69 9.13
C ASP A 46 -13.90 -31.88 9.10
N GLU A 47 -13.88 -30.79 8.32
CA GLU A 47 -15.00 -29.88 8.11
C GLU A 47 -15.35 -29.80 6.62
N SER A 48 -16.62 -29.50 6.31
CA SER A 48 -17.05 -29.39 4.91
C SER A 48 -16.33 -28.24 4.19
N PRO A 49 -16.13 -28.30 2.86
CA PRO A 49 -15.51 -27.20 2.11
C PRO A 49 -16.22 -25.85 2.24
N SER A 50 -17.55 -25.87 2.47
CA SER A 50 -18.33 -24.65 2.72
C SER A 50 -18.09 -24.06 4.10
N ASP A 51 -17.77 -24.89 5.10
CA ASP A 51 -17.49 -24.45 6.47
C ASP A 51 -16.02 -24.07 6.66
N ASN A 52 -15.11 -24.76 5.96
CA ASN A 52 -13.67 -24.55 6.03
C ASN A 52 -13.02 -24.46 4.64
N PRO A 53 -13.13 -23.29 3.97
CA PRO A 53 -12.46 -23.04 2.70
C PRO A 53 -10.94 -23.20 2.75
N LEU A 54 -10.30 -22.91 3.90
CA LEU A 54 -8.86 -23.10 4.08
C LEU A 54 -8.46 -24.57 3.93
N ALA A 55 -9.16 -25.49 4.61
CA ALA A 55 -8.87 -26.92 4.52
C ALA A 55 -9.06 -27.46 3.08
N ALA A 56 -10.15 -27.04 2.42
CA ALA A 56 -10.41 -27.39 1.03
C ALA A 56 -9.30 -26.89 0.09
N GLN A 57 -8.86 -25.65 0.28
CA GLN A 57 -7.82 -25.01 -0.51
C GLN A 57 -6.45 -25.70 -0.31
N VAL A 58 -6.08 -26.01 0.93
CA VAL A 58 -4.84 -26.74 1.25
C VAL A 58 -4.81 -28.11 0.57
N LYS A 59 -5.93 -28.83 0.56
CA LYS A 59 -6.04 -30.12 -0.11
C LYS A 59 -5.83 -29.98 -1.62
N GLN A 60 -6.55 -29.07 -2.26
CA GLN A 60 -6.45 -28.83 -3.70
C GLN A 60 -5.03 -28.44 -4.11
N GLU A 61 -4.36 -27.60 -3.32
CA GLU A 61 -2.98 -27.19 -3.59
C GLU A 61 -2.00 -28.32 -3.38
N THR A 62 -2.20 -29.16 -2.37
CA THR A 62 -1.35 -30.32 -2.12
C THR A 62 -1.39 -31.24 -3.34
N ASP A 63 -2.60 -31.53 -3.84
CA ASP A 63 -2.79 -32.33 -5.05
C ASP A 63 -2.12 -31.69 -6.27
N TYR A 64 -2.25 -30.37 -6.45
CA TYR A 64 -1.55 -29.63 -7.51
C TYR A 64 -0.03 -29.75 -7.40
N TRP A 65 0.54 -29.54 -6.21
CA TRP A 65 2.00 -29.60 -6.00
C TRP A 65 2.56 -31.01 -6.26
N LEU A 66 1.83 -32.05 -5.88
CA LEU A 66 2.15 -33.43 -6.20
C LEU A 66 2.17 -33.68 -7.71
N GLN A 67 1.18 -33.16 -8.44
CA GLN A 67 1.10 -33.30 -9.90
C GLN A 67 2.26 -32.62 -10.62
N VAL A 68 2.77 -31.50 -10.10
CA VAL A 68 3.95 -30.82 -10.65
C VAL A 68 5.28 -31.39 -10.12
N GLY A 69 5.24 -32.53 -9.43
CA GLY A 69 6.41 -33.36 -9.12
C GLY A 69 7.06 -33.12 -7.76
N LEU A 70 6.42 -32.39 -6.85
CA LEU A 70 6.93 -32.24 -5.47
C LEU A 70 6.67 -33.51 -4.66
N SER A 71 7.54 -33.76 -3.66
CA SER A 71 7.26 -34.80 -2.67
C SER A 71 6.04 -34.46 -1.82
N GLN A 72 5.42 -35.46 -1.20
CA GLN A 72 4.31 -35.26 -0.25
C GLN A 72 4.63 -34.19 0.82
N SER A 73 5.82 -34.23 1.40
CA SER A 73 6.22 -33.29 2.44
C SER A 73 6.41 -31.86 1.89
N GLN A 74 6.95 -31.71 0.69
CA GLN A 74 7.09 -30.41 0.03
C GLN A 74 5.73 -29.83 -0.38
N ALA A 75 4.86 -30.66 -0.96
CA ALA A 75 3.51 -30.29 -1.36
C ALA A 75 2.66 -29.84 -0.17
N GLN A 76 2.70 -30.60 0.93
CA GLN A 76 2.04 -30.22 2.18
C GLN A 76 2.58 -28.91 2.72
N MET A 77 3.91 -28.75 2.84
CA MET A 77 4.53 -27.53 3.35
C MET A 77 4.09 -26.30 2.54
N ARG A 78 4.15 -26.36 1.21
CA ARG A 78 3.80 -25.23 0.33
C ARG A 78 2.32 -24.85 0.42
N SER A 79 1.43 -25.84 0.52
CA SER A 79 -0.01 -25.59 0.59
C SER A 79 -0.41 -24.84 1.86
N HIS A 80 0.38 -24.97 2.94
CA HIS A 80 0.15 -24.28 4.22
C HIS A 80 0.76 -22.87 4.28
N TYR A 81 1.44 -22.40 3.23
CA TYR A 81 2.01 -21.05 3.26
C TYR A 81 0.90 -19.98 3.26
N ARG A 82 0.87 -19.21 4.35
CA ARG A 82 -0.04 -18.09 4.61
C ARG A 82 0.64 -16.90 5.27
N ILE A 83 1.96 -16.96 5.44
CA ILE A 83 2.75 -15.86 5.99
C ILE A 83 3.85 -15.57 4.98
N PHE A 84 3.84 -14.36 4.45
CA PHE A 84 4.79 -13.91 3.43
C PHE A 84 5.42 -12.59 3.85
N GLY A 85 6.63 -12.32 3.38
CA GLY A 85 7.33 -11.08 3.70
C GLY A 85 8.59 -10.89 2.88
N SER A 86 9.38 -9.90 3.30
CA SER A 86 10.67 -9.58 2.69
C SER A 86 11.68 -10.70 2.86
N LYS A 87 12.66 -10.80 1.94
CA LYS A 87 13.82 -11.70 2.11
C LYS A 87 14.43 -11.55 3.52
N PRO A 88 14.89 -12.64 4.18
CA PRO A 88 15.64 -12.52 5.43
C PRO A 88 16.77 -11.49 5.34
N GLY A 89 16.82 -10.57 6.30
CA GLY A 89 17.78 -9.44 6.31
C GLY A 89 17.37 -8.23 5.46
N ALA A 90 16.28 -8.29 4.70
CA ALA A 90 15.72 -7.17 3.95
C ALA A 90 14.46 -6.61 4.62
N TYR A 91 14.13 -5.35 4.26
CA TYR A 91 13.00 -4.56 4.77
C TYR A 91 12.29 -3.84 3.61
N GLY A 92 11.07 -3.35 3.85
CA GLY A 92 10.25 -2.67 2.85
C GLY A 92 9.51 -3.61 1.89
N ALA A 93 8.84 -3.02 0.89
CA ALA A 93 8.01 -3.73 -0.10
C ALA A 93 8.45 -3.54 -1.56
N GLY A 94 9.55 -2.81 -1.79
CA GLY A 94 10.17 -2.67 -3.11
C GLY A 94 9.50 -1.69 -4.06
N LEU A 95 8.56 -0.87 -3.58
CA LEU A 95 7.83 0.09 -4.42
C LEU A 95 8.37 1.51 -4.34
N GLN A 96 8.90 1.92 -3.18
CA GLN A 96 9.37 3.29 -2.96
C GLN A 96 10.32 3.78 -4.06
N GLY A 97 11.42 3.05 -4.30
CA GLY A 97 12.39 3.45 -5.31
C GLY A 97 11.82 3.52 -6.73
N LEU A 98 10.79 2.72 -7.07
CA LEU A 98 10.13 2.77 -8.38
C LEU A 98 9.27 4.02 -8.53
N ILE A 99 8.50 4.35 -7.50
CA ILE A 99 7.63 5.54 -7.49
C ILE A 99 8.47 6.83 -7.48
N GLU A 100 9.51 6.89 -6.65
CA GLU A 100 10.39 8.06 -6.52
C GLU A 100 11.19 8.31 -7.81
N SER A 101 11.77 7.26 -8.42
CA SER A 101 12.56 7.39 -9.65
C SER A 101 11.74 7.41 -10.94
N GLN A 102 10.40 7.34 -10.84
CA GLN A 102 9.47 7.20 -11.97
C GLN A 102 9.79 6.00 -12.90
N ASN A 103 10.58 5.04 -12.42
CA ASN A 103 11.12 3.93 -13.21
C ASN A 103 10.13 2.75 -13.31
N TRP A 104 8.94 3.04 -13.82
CA TRP A 104 7.88 2.07 -14.08
C TRP A 104 7.02 2.59 -15.23
N GLN A 105 6.56 1.68 -16.09
CA GLN A 105 5.74 2.01 -17.27
C GLN A 105 4.27 1.74 -17.00
N ASP A 106 3.96 0.61 -16.36
CA ASP A 106 2.60 0.19 -16.08
C ASP A 106 2.47 -0.46 -14.69
N GLU A 107 1.23 -0.78 -14.31
CA GLU A 107 0.94 -1.45 -13.05
C GLU A 107 1.56 -2.85 -12.94
N GLN A 108 1.94 -3.49 -14.06
CA GLN A 108 2.59 -4.79 -14.04
C GLN A 108 4.03 -4.70 -13.54
N ASP A 109 4.73 -3.59 -13.79
CA ASP A 109 6.02 -3.31 -13.15
C ASP A 109 5.89 -3.29 -11.62
N LEU A 110 4.90 -2.56 -11.11
CA LEU A 110 4.63 -2.44 -9.67
C LEU A 110 4.23 -3.78 -9.06
N ALA A 111 3.36 -4.54 -9.72
CA ALA A 111 2.95 -5.88 -9.29
C ALA A 111 4.15 -6.84 -9.19
N ARG A 112 5.00 -6.89 -10.24
CA ARG A 112 6.20 -7.74 -10.25
C ARG A 112 7.18 -7.34 -9.15
N ALA A 113 7.42 -6.05 -8.97
CA ALA A 113 8.29 -5.55 -7.92
C ALA A 113 7.81 -5.98 -6.54
N TYR A 114 6.53 -5.78 -6.23
CA TYR A 114 5.96 -6.17 -4.95
C TYR A 114 6.07 -7.68 -4.70
N ILE A 115 5.74 -8.52 -5.70
CA ILE A 115 5.83 -9.99 -5.61
C ILE A 115 7.28 -10.41 -5.37
N ASN A 116 8.24 -9.85 -6.10
CA ASN A 116 9.67 -10.15 -5.92
C ASN A 116 10.15 -9.82 -4.51
N TRP A 117 9.69 -8.71 -3.94
CA TRP A 117 10.07 -8.26 -2.61
C TRP A 117 9.29 -8.92 -1.48
N SER A 118 8.14 -9.54 -1.75
CA SER A 118 7.24 -10.05 -0.70
C SER A 118 7.02 -11.57 -0.74
N SER A 119 7.69 -12.30 -1.63
CA SER A 119 7.45 -13.74 -1.87
C SER A 119 8.26 -14.70 -1.00
N TYR A 120 8.77 -14.28 0.16
CA TYR A 120 9.40 -15.21 1.11
C TYR A 120 8.35 -15.76 2.07
N ALA A 121 8.12 -17.07 2.02
CA ALA A 121 7.23 -17.77 2.94
C ALA A 121 7.90 -17.96 4.30
N TYR A 122 7.17 -17.62 5.35
CA TYR A 122 7.54 -17.77 6.75
C TYR A 122 6.71 -18.89 7.39
N SER A 123 7.38 -19.75 8.15
CA SER A 123 6.81 -20.90 8.84
C SER A 123 7.66 -21.23 10.07
N SER A 124 7.34 -22.32 10.78
CA SER A 124 8.20 -22.87 11.84
C SER A 124 9.55 -23.40 11.33
N SER A 125 9.71 -23.55 10.01
CA SER A 125 10.97 -23.89 9.35
C SER A 125 11.62 -22.65 8.72
N SER A 126 12.91 -22.75 8.37
CA SER A 126 13.67 -21.65 7.78
C SER A 126 12.92 -21.00 6.61
N PRO A 127 12.89 -19.65 6.52
CA PRO A 127 12.18 -18.95 5.46
C PRO A 127 12.68 -19.35 4.06
N LYS A 128 11.76 -19.44 3.10
CA LYS A 128 12.09 -19.81 1.71
C LYS A 128 11.41 -18.88 0.72
N GLY A 129 12.13 -18.52 -0.34
CA GLY A 129 11.51 -17.88 -1.51
C GLY A 129 10.49 -18.85 -2.11
N ALA A 130 9.25 -18.39 -2.27
CA ALA A 130 8.12 -19.15 -2.79
C ALA A 130 7.19 -18.26 -3.64
N PRO A 131 7.69 -17.58 -4.68
CA PRO A 131 6.86 -16.72 -5.55
C PRO A 131 5.68 -17.47 -6.16
N GLU A 132 5.87 -18.73 -6.55
CA GLU A 132 4.81 -19.58 -7.10
C GLU A 132 3.65 -19.80 -6.12
N ALA A 133 3.94 -19.97 -4.82
CA ALA A 133 2.91 -20.15 -3.80
C ALA A 133 2.25 -18.81 -3.44
N PHE A 134 3.03 -17.73 -3.42
CA PHE A 134 2.50 -16.39 -3.17
C PHE A 134 1.53 -15.98 -4.28
N GLU A 135 1.90 -16.14 -5.55
CA GLU A 135 1.01 -15.85 -6.69
C GLU A 135 -0.29 -16.66 -6.64
N GLN A 136 -0.26 -17.93 -6.22
CA GLN A 136 -1.47 -18.73 -6.04
C GLN A 136 -2.39 -18.14 -4.96
N ARG A 137 -1.84 -17.64 -3.85
CA ARG A 137 -2.64 -16.91 -2.83
C ARG A 137 -3.25 -15.65 -3.41
N LEU A 138 -2.47 -14.85 -4.12
CA LEU A 138 -2.92 -13.58 -4.67
C LEU A 138 -4.02 -13.76 -5.71
N LYS A 139 -3.97 -14.81 -6.54
CA LYS A 139 -5.03 -15.12 -7.54
C LYS A 139 -6.40 -15.41 -6.91
N GLN A 140 -6.44 -15.87 -5.66
CA GLN A 140 -7.66 -16.15 -4.91
C GLN A 140 -8.03 -15.03 -3.91
N MET A 141 -7.21 -13.99 -3.80
CA MET A 141 -7.39 -12.93 -2.82
C MET A 141 -8.63 -12.09 -3.16
N GLN A 142 -9.60 -12.08 -2.25
CA GLN A 142 -10.85 -11.32 -2.42
C GLN A 142 -10.79 -9.95 -1.73
N ILE A 143 -10.09 -9.88 -0.60
CA ILE A 143 -10.05 -8.71 0.28
C ILE A 143 -8.59 -8.42 0.66
N VAL A 144 -8.21 -7.15 0.58
CA VAL A 144 -6.99 -6.61 1.19
C VAL A 144 -7.39 -5.67 2.33
N LEU A 145 -6.89 -5.93 3.53
CA LEU A 145 -7.15 -5.13 4.74
C LEU A 145 -5.82 -4.67 5.33
N HIS A 146 -5.73 -3.38 5.64
CA HIS A 146 -4.65 -2.82 6.46
C HIS A 146 -5.25 -2.08 7.64
N ASN A 147 -4.57 -2.12 8.79
CA ASN A 147 -5.03 -1.48 10.01
C ASN A 147 -4.14 -0.29 10.38
N GLN A 148 -4.71 0.66 11.12
CA GLN A 148 -4.02 1.73 11.82
C GLN A 148 -4.52 1.77 13.26
N ASP A 149 -3.61 1.95 14.21
CA ASP A 149 -3.85 1.92 15.65
C ASP A 149 -3.61 3.27 16.36
N ASN A 150 -3.27 4.30 15.60
CA ASN A 150 -2.88 5.61 16.11
C ASN A 150 -3.60 6.76 15.37
N ARG A 151 -3.43 8.01 15.80
CA ARG A 151 -4.01 9.20 15.12
C ARG A 151 -3.01 10.31 14.80
N GLU A 152 -1.76 10.09 15.19
CA GLU A 152 -0.64 11.00 15.04
C GLU A 152 -0.28 11.20 13.56
N HIS A 153 -0.50 10.18 12.74
CA HIS A 153 -0.36 10.24 11.28
C HIS A 153 -1.58 9.60 10.59
N ASP A 154 -1.64 9.64 9.27
CA ASP A 154 -2.66 8.96 8.48
C ASP A 154 -2.07 8.23 7.27
N LEU A 155 -2.90 7.54 6.48
CA LEU A 155 -2.44 6.74 5.34
C LEU A 155 -1.84 7.54 4.17
N LEU A 156 -1.97 8.87 4.22
CA LEU A 156 -1.40 9.81 3.27
C LEU A 156 -0.36 10.71 3.95
N ASP A 157 0.24 10.23 5.04
CA ASP A 157 1.32 10.86 5.82
C ASP A 157 2.52 9.89 6.02
N SER A 158 2.40 8.65 5.53
CA SER A 158 3.48 7.67 5.53
C SER A 158 3.41 6.80 4.27
N ASP A 159 4.57 6.56 3.68
CA ASP A 159 4.73 5.74 2.48
C ASP A 159 4.39 4.26 2.70
N ASP A 160 4.56 3.75 3.92
CA ASP A 160 4.34 2.34 4.24
C ASP A 160 2.92 1.85 3.89
N TYR A 161 1.90 2.71 4.01
CA TYR A 161 0.53 2.28 3.70
C TYR A 161 0.34 1.92 2.23
N TYR A 162 0.75 2.78 1.29
CA TYR A 162 0.64 2.45 -0.13
C TYR A 162 1.61 1.32 -0.48
N GLN A 163 2.81 1.30 0.13
CA GLN A 163 3.79 0.26 -0.15
C GLN A 163 3.26 -1.13 0.21
N PHE A 164 2.59 -1.27 1.36
CA PHE A 164 2.09 -2.55 1.84
C PHE A 164 0.68 -2.87 1.34
N GLN A 165 -0.30 -1.99 1.61
CA GLN A 165 -1.70 -2.21 1.23
C GLN A 165 -1.90 -2.00 -0.27
N GLY A 166 -1.39 -0.88 -0.79
CA GLY A 166 -1.42 -0.60 -2.22
C GLY A 166 -0.62 -1.63 -3.00
N GLY A 167 0.59 -1.96 -2.55
CA GLY A 167 1.43 -2.97 -3.18
C GLY A 167 0.79 -4.36 -3.26
N LEU A 168 0.11 -4.81 -2.19
CA LEU A 168 -0.66 -6.05 -2.23
C LEU A 168 -1.83 -5.95 -3.22
N THR A 169 -2.49 -4.79 -3.27
CA THR A 169 -3.62 -4.53 -4.17
C THR A 169 -3.19 -4.59 -5.64
N VAL A 170 -2.10 -3.91 -6.03
CA VAL A 170 -1.58 -3.95 -7.40
C VAL A 170 -1.04 -5.34 -7.76
N ALA A 171 -0.46 -6.08 -6.81
CA ALA A 171 -0.04 -7.46 -7.06
C ALA A 171 -1.22 -8.39 -7.36
N VAL A 172 -2.34 -8.27 -6.62
CA VAL A 172 -3.57 -9.00 -6.93
C VAL A 172 -4.15 -8.56 -8.27
N ARG A 173 -4.22 -7.26 -8.53
CA ARG A 173 -4.72 -6.71 -9.80
C ARG A 173 -3.88 -7.18 -10.98
N GLY A 174 -2.56 -7.16 -10.86
CA GLY A 174 -1.65 -7.59 -11.92
C GLY A 174 -1.86 -9.05 -12.33
N LEU A 175 -2.20 -9.93 -11.37
CA LEU A 175 -2.44 -11.36 -11.61
C LEU A 175 -3.87 -11.69 -12.05
N THR A 176 -4.85 -10.85 -11.71
CA THR A 176 -6.28 -11.16 -11.90
C THR A 176 -7.01 -10.22 -12.85
N GLY A 177 -6.37 -9.12 -13.26
CA GLY A 177 -6.95 -8.06 -14.07
C GLY A 177 -7.96 -7.16 -13.35
N LYS A 178 -8.18 -7.34 -12.03
CA LYS A 178 -9.14 -6.55 -11.25
C LYS A 178 -8.66 -6.30 -9.84
N ASN A 179 -9.07 -5.17 -9.27
CA ASN A 179 -8.83 -4.89 -7.85
C ASN A 179 -9.58 -5.90 -6.95
N PRO A 180 -8.95 -6.37 -5.85
CA PRO A 180 -9.70 -6.93 -4.73
C PRO A 180 -10.52 -5.84 -4.04
N GLN A 181 -11.44 -6.24 -3.15
CA GLN A 181 -12.04 -5.28 -2.22
C GLN A 181 -10.98 -4.79 -1.25
N THR A 182 -10.89 -3.48 -1.02
CA THR A 182 -9.86 -2.88 -0.17
C THR A 182 -10.50 -2.21 1.03
N TYR A 183 -10.10 -2.62 2.23
CA TYR A 183 -10.61 -2.07 3.48
C TYR A 183 -9.50 -1.49 4.34
N PHE A 184 -9.84 -0.49 5.14
CA PHE A 184 -8.95 0.14 6.11
C PHE A 184 -9.58 0.02 7.51
N GLY A 185 -8.86 -0.61 8.44
CA GLY A 185 -9.27 -0.81 9.82
C GLY A 185 -8.67 0.26 10.74
N ASP A 186 -9.51 1.16 11.22
CA ASP A 186 -9.17 2.20 12.18
C ASP A 186 -9.44 1.70 13.60
N ASN A 187 -8.36 1.32 14.29
CA ASN A 187 -8.33 0.76 15.64
C ASN A 187 -7.81 1.75 16.68
N SER A 188 -7.63 3.03 16.32
CA SER A 188 -7.05 4.01 17.24
C SER A 188 -7.92 4.31 18.48
N ILE A 189 -9.19 3.92 18.42
CA ILE A 189 -10.11 3.90 19.57
C ILE A 189 -10.48 2.42 19.75
N PRO A 190 -9.74 1.66 20.58
CA PRO A 190 -9.89 0.21 20.70
C PRO A 190 -11.31 -0.23 21.09
N GLU A 191 -12.05 0.61 21.82
CA GLU A 191 -13.44 0.34 22.23
C GLU A 191 -14.44 0.50 21.08
N LYS A 192 -14.03 1.13 19.98
CA LYS A 192 -14.88 1.43 18.82
C LYS A 192 -14.10 1.33 17.51
N PRO A 193 -13.61 0.13 17.15
CA PRO A 193 -12.91 -0.07 15.88
C PRO A 193 -13.86 0.21 14.71
N LYS A 194 -13.32 0.79 13.64
CA LYS A 194 -14.08 1.10 12.43
C LYS A 194 -13.39 0.52 11.22
N VAL A 195 -14.11 -0.25 10.42
CA VAL A 195 -13.61 -0.73 9.13
C VAL A 195 -14.36 0.00 8.03
N ARG A 196 -13.63 0.64 7.12
CA ARG A 196 -14.17 1.38 5.98
C ARG A 196 -13.60 0.84 4.68
N GLN A 197 -14.28 1.10 3.57
CA GLN A 197 -13.66 0.91 2.26
C GLN A 197 -12.47 1.88 2.15
N LEU A 198 -11.38 1.47 1.50
CA LEU A 198 -10.18 2.30 1.35
C LEU A 198 -10.51 3.67 0.73
N LYS A 199 -11.38 3.69 -0.30
CA LYS A 199 -11.82 4.93 -0.96
C LYS A 199 -12.52 5.90 0.00
N GLU A 200 -13.26 5.38 0.98
CA GLU A 200 -13.91 6.20 2.01
C GLU A 200 -12.89 6.79 2.98
N GLU A 201 -11.87 6.03 3.36
CA GLU A 201 -10.81 6.52 4.24
C GLU A 201 -9.91 7.54 3.52
N ILE A 202 -9.54 7.32 2.26
CA ILE A 202 -8.85 8.31 1.41
C ILE A 202 -9.67 9.61 1.37
N ALA A 203 -10.97 9.54 1.07
CA ALA A 203 -11.83 10.71 1.02
C ALA A 203 -11.97 11.43 2.38
N ARG A 204 -11.98 10.65 3.47
CA ARG A 204 -12.01 11.19 4.83
C ARG A 204 -10.74 11.98 5.12
N VAL A 205 -9.57 11.36 4.95
CA VAL A 205 -8.25 11.98 5.18
C VAL A 205 -8.05 13.20 4.29
N TYR A 206 -8.42 13.07 3.01
CA TYR A 206 -8.41 14.17 2.06
C TYR A 206 -9.14 15.41 2.61
N ARG A 207 -10.39 15.24 3.07
CA ARG A 207 -11.17 16.35 3.62
C ARG A 207 -10.70 16.82 5.00
N SER A 208 -10.35 15.90 5.88
CA SER A 208 -10.05 16.24 7.27
C SER A 208 -8.66 16.84 7.45
N ARG A 209 -7.74 16.59 6.51
CA ARG A 209 -6.33 16.91 6.69
C ARG A 209 -5.67 17.45 5.41
N VAL A 210 -5.71 16.75 4.27
CA VAL A 210 -5.03 17.18 3.02
C VAL A 210 -5.44 18.60 2.60
N VAL A 211 -6.72 18.82 2.31
CA VAL A 211 -7.22 20.13 1.84
C VAL A 211 -7.85 20.96 2.96
N ASN A 212 -7.56 20.63 4.22
CA ASN A 212 -8.12 21.35 5.36
C ASN A 212 -7.29 22.62 5.62
N PRO A 213 -7.87 23.83 5.54
CA PRO A 213 -7.14 25.08 5.77
C PRO A 213 -6.41 25.12 7.12
N LYS A 214 -7.00 24.52 8.17
CA LYS A 214 -6.37 24.46 9.50
C LYS A 214 -5.07 23.65 9.51
N TRP A 215 -5.01 22.60 8.69
CA TRP A 215 -3.80 21.80 8.58
C TRP A 215 -2.77 22.51 7.71
N ILE A 216 -3.19 23.09 6.58
CA ILE A 216 -2.33 23.89 5.68
C ILE A 216 -1.67 25.04 6.45
N GLU A 217 -2.47 25.90 7.09
CA GLU A 217 -1.98 26.97 7.99
C GLU A 217 -1.13 26.40 9.15
N GLY A 218 -1.45 25.17 9.58
CA GLY A 218 -0.71 24.37 10.54
C GLY A 218 0.74 24.16 10.13
N VAL A 219 0.93 23.46 9.02
CA VAL A 219 2.24 23.08 8.50
C VAL A 219 3.04 24.29 8.00
N MET A 220 2.38 25.32 7.49
CA MET A 220 3.04 26.56 7.04
C MET A 220 3.85 27.27 8.15
N ARG A 221 3.53 27.04 9.43
CA ARG A 221 4.32 27.57 10.55
C ARG A 221 5.66 26.86 10.75
N HIS A 222 5.93 25.78 10.02
CA HIS A 222 7.11 24.93 10.18
C HIS A 222 8.10 25.02 9.01
N GLY A 223 8.03 26.09 8.20
CA GLY A 223 9.04 26.42 7.19
C GLY A 223 9.31 25.29 6.20
N TYR A 224 10.59 24.97 5.99
CA TYR A 224 11.02 23.92 5.04
C TYR A 224 10.30 22.58 5.28
N LYS A 225 10.22 22.12 6.53
CA LYS A 225 9.59 20.83 6.86
C LYS A 225 8.08 20.88 6.66
N GLY A 226 7.45 22.04 6.89
CA GLY A 226 6.04 22.25 6.57
C GLY A 226 5.74 22.03 5.08
N ALA A 227 6.52 22.68 4.22
CA ALA A 227 6.42 22.49 2.76
C ALA A 227 6.75 21.04 2.33
N PHE A 228 7.69 20.38 2.99
CA PHE A 228 7.99 18.97 2.77
C PHE A 228 6.79 18.07 3.05
N GLU A 229 6.05 18.25 4.15
CA GLU A 229 4.88 17.38 4.45
C GLU A 229 3.77 17.54 3.40
N MET A 230 3.66 18.73 2.81
CA MET A 230 2.73 18.98 1.70
C MET A 230 3.13 18.15 0.48
N ALA A 231 4.41 18.21 0.06
CA ALA A 231 4.91 17.42 -1.05
C ALA A 231 4.79 15.90 -0.80
N ALA A 232 5.19 15.43 0.38
CA ALA A 232 5.07 14.03 0.77
C ALA A 232 3.60 13.54 0.71
N THR A 233 2.64 14.36 1.14
CA THR A 233 1.21 14.04 0.98
C THR A 233 0.82 13.84 -0.48
N VAL A 234 1.30 14.68 -1.41
CA VAL A 234 0.99 14.55 -2.85
C VAL A 234 1.59 13.27 -3.41
N ASP A 235 2.83 12.96 -3.05
CA ASP A 235 3.50 11.72 -3.45
C ASP A 235 2.75 10.48 -2.93
N TYR A 236 2.33 10.48 -1.66
CA TYR A 236 1.61 9.36 -1.08
C TYR A 236 0.22 9.19 -1.69
N LEU A 237 -0.50 10.29 -1.97
CA LEU A 237 -1.78 10.25 -2.68
C LEU A 237 -1.61 9.64 -4.07
N PHE A 238 -0.60 10.09 -4.82
CA PHE A 238 -0.28 9.55 -6.14
C PHE A 238 0.08 8.06 -6.09
N ALA A 239 0.96 7.67 -5.17
CA ALA A 239 1.44 6.30 -5.05
C ALA A 239 0.32 5.34 -4.64
N TYR A 240 -0.59 5.80 -3.78
CA TYR A 240 -1.79 5.05 -3.43
C TYR A 240 -2.70 4.86 -4.63
N ASP A 241 -2.90 5.90 -5.44
CA ASP A 241 -3.74 5.75 -6.62
C ASP A 241 -3.12 4.80 -7.65
N ALA A 242 -1.82 4.96 -7.93
CA ALA A 242 -1.07 4.09 -8.84
C ALA A 242 -1.19 2.61 -8.45
N THR A 243 -1.23 2.32 -7.14
CA THR A 243 -1.25 0.95 -6.63
C THR A 243 -2.66 0.41 -6.37
N ALA A 244 -3.66 1.26 -6.09
CA ALA A 244 -4.98 0.83 -5.64
C ALA A 244 -6.17 1.39 -6.42
N ASN A 245 -5.99 2.31 -7.37
CA ASN A 245 -7.04 3.00 -8.14
C ASN A 245 -8.17 3.50 -7.21
N CYS A 246 -7.79 4.33 -6.24
CA CYS A 246 -8.61 4.73 -5.11
C CYS A 246 -8.79 6.24 -4.93
N VAL A 247 -8.11 7.06 -5.74
CA VAL A 247 -8.21 8.52 -5.72
C VAL A 247 -9.14 8.95 -6.85
N ALA A 248 -9.90 10.02 -6.62
CA ALA A 248 -10.80 10.58 -7.61
C ALA A 248 -10.22 11.90 -8.16
N ASP A 249 -10.53 12.24 -9.41
CA ASP A 249 -10.02 13.44 -10.09
C ASP A 249 -10.18 14.74 -9.29
N HIS A 250 -11.29 14.91 -8.58
CA HIS A 250 -11.52 16.11 -7.76
C HIS A 250 -10.52 16.24 -6.60
N MET A 251 -9.93 15.13 -6.14
CA MET A 251 -8.93 15.15 -5.08
C MET A 251 -7.61 15.73 -5.59
N TYR A 252 -7.15 15.30 -6.77
CA TYR A 252 -6.01 15.93 -7.46
C TYR A 252 -6.25 17.40 -7.73
N GLN A 253 -7.44 17.74 -8.25
CA GLN A 253 -7.82 19.13 -8.50
C GLN A 253 -7.80 19.99 -7.22
N GLY A 254 -8.29 19.45 -6.10
CA GLY A 254 -8.28 20.17 -4.83
C GLY A 254 -6.90 20.30 -4.22
N VAL A 255 -6.01 19.32 -4.40
CA VAL A 255 -4.59 19.45 -4.05
C VAL A 255 -3.93 20.56 -4.87
N ALA A 256 -4.12 20.55 -6.19
CA ALA A 256 -3.59 21.62 -7.06
C ALA A 256 -4.08 23.00 -6.61
N GLN A 257 -5.39 23.13 -6.30
CA GLN A 257 -5.97 24.38 -5.80
C GLN A 257 -5.38 24.81 -4.47
N GLY A 258 -5.32 23.91 -3.49
CA GLY A 258 -4.93 24.26 -2.12
C GLY A 258 -3.42 24.42 -1.94
N TYR A 259 -2.59 23.73 -2.71
CA TYR A 259 -1.14 23.70 -2.49
C TYR A 259 -0.35 24.54 -3.51
N LEU A 260 -0.84 24.65 -4.74
CA LEU A 260 -0.07 25.25 -5.85
C LEU A 260 -0.72 26.50 -6.43
N PHE A 261 -2.05 26.63 -6.36
CA PHE A 261 -2.75 27.78 -6.97
C PHE A 261 -3.27 28.79 -5.95
N ASP A 262 -3.29 28.43 -4.67
CA ASP A 262 -3.50 29.40 -3.61
C ASP A 262 -2.24 30.28 -3.50
N PRO A 263 -2.34 31.61 -3.71
CA PRO A 263 -1.17 32.47 -3.77
C PRO A 263 -0.34 32.48 -2.48
N ASP A 264 -1.00 32.45 -1.32
CA ASP A 264 -0.32 32.52 -0.02
C ASP A 264 0.45 31.22 0.25
N VAL A 265 -0.15 30.09 -0.11
CA VAL A 265 0.50 28.77 0.02
C VAL A 265 1.63 28.63 -1.00
N GLN A 266 1.40 29.01 -2.26
CA GLN A 266 2.42 28.94 -3.31
C GLN A 266 3.65 29.79 -2.95
N GLU A 267 3.44 31.03 -2.51
CA GLU A 267 4.53 31.92 -2.07
C GLU A 267 5.30 31.31 -0.89
N PHE A 268 4.59 30.75 0.10
CA PHE A 268 5.21 30.06 1.22
C PHE A 268 6.10 28.88 0.76
N VAL A 269 5.58 27.97 -0.07
CA VAL A 269 6.34 26.80 -0.51
C VAL A 269 7.53 27.25 -1.34
N GLN A 270 7.36 28.20 -2.28
CA GLN A 270 8.45 28.73 -3.09
C GLN A 270 9.57 29.33 -2.25
N GLN A 271 9.24 30.12 -1.21
CA GLN A 271 10.24 30.75 -0.34
C GLN A 271 10.91 29.77 0.62
N LYS A 272 10.21 28.72 1.07
CA LYS A 272 10.70 27.84 2.13
C LYS A 272 11.30 26.54 1.61
N ASN A 273 10.84 26.06 0.47
CA ASN A 273 11.28 24.82 -0.17
C ASN A 273 10.88 24.79 -1.66
N PRO A 274 11.62 25.48 -2.55
CA PRO A 274 11.29 25.53 -3.97
C PRO A 274 11.35 24.15 -4.65
N TRP A 275 12.16 23.22 -4.15
CA TRP A 275 12.16 21.81 -4.60
C TRP A 275 10.79 21.16 -4.38
N ALA A 276 10.19 21.32 -3.19
CA ALA A 276 8.85 20.80 -2.92
C ALA A 276 7.79 21.41 -3.85
N LEU A 277 7.91 22.68 -4.23
CA LEU A 277 6.98 23.32 -5.17
C LEU A 277 7.05 22.65 -6.55
N ARG A 278 8.26 22.47 -7.07
CA ARG A 278 8.50 21.78 -8.34
C ARG A 278 7.98 20.34 -8.29
N ASP A 279 8.40 19.58 -7.28
CA ASP A 279 8.10 18.15 -7.17
C ASP A 279 6.59 17.91 -7.07
N MET A 280 5.84 18.76 -6.35
CA MET A 280 4.36 18.69 -6.33
C MET A 280 3.74 18.95 -7.69
N ALA A 281 4.21 19.96 -8.43
CA ALA A 281 3.69 20.27 -9.76
C ALA A 281 4.00 19.14 -10.77
N GLU A 282 5.22 18.63 -10.75
CA GLU A 282 5.66 17.50 -11.57
C GLU A 282 4.86 16.24 -11.25
N ARG A 283 4.61 15.94 -9.97
CA ARG A 283 3.84 14.75 -9.58
C ARG A 283 2.40 14.80 -10.05
N LEU A 284 1.76 15.98 -10.02
CA LEU A 284 0.41 16.16 -10.57
C LEU A 284 0.38 16.04 -12.09
N LEU A 285 1.41 16.54 -12.79
CA LEU A 285 1.57 16.34 -14.23
C LEU A 285 1.78 14.85 -14.55
N GLU A 286 2.57 14.13 -13.76
CA GLU A 286 2.75 12.68 -13.88
C GLU A 286 1.44 11.92 -13.68
N ALA A 287 0.63 12.33 -12.69
CA ALA A 287 -0.70 11.75 -12.47
C ALA A 287 -1.58 11.83 -13.73
N ASN A 288 -1.55 12.96 -14.43
CA ASN A 288 -2.27 13.11 -15.70
C ASN A 288 -1.64 12.27 -16.82
N GLN A 289 -0.31 12.31 -17.00
CA GLN A 289 0.40 11.55 -18.03
C GLN A 289 0.15 10.04 -17.92
N ARG A 290 0.01 9.53 -16.70
CA ARG A 290 -0.28 8.12 -16.41
C ARG A 290 -1.77 7.78 -16.38
N GLY A 291 -2.65 8.75 -16.63
CA GLY A 291 -4.11 8.55 -16.65
C GLY A 291 -4.74 8.32 -15.29
N LEU A 292 -4.06 8.67 -14.19
CA LEU A 292 -4.60 8.67 -12.83
C LEU A 292 -5.50 9.90 -12.59
N TRP A 293 -5.12 11.04 -13.17
CA TRP A 293 -5.93 12.26 -13.17
C TRP A 293 -6.44 12.57 -14.59
N GLN A 294 -7.70 12.23 -14.87
CA GLN A 294 -8.22 12.20 -16.24
C GLN A 294 -8.99 13.47 -16.64
N SER A 295 -9.83 13.99 -15.75
CA SER A 295 -10.73 15.13 -16.02
C SER A 295 -10.09 16.49 -15.74
N VAL A 296 -8.79 16.65 -16.03
CA VAL A 296 -8.07 17.90 -15.82
C VAL A 296 -8.23 18.85 -17.00
N GLU A 297 -8.54 20.11 -16.72
CA GLU A 297 -8.64 21.15 -17.74
C GLU A 297 -7.25 21.51 -18.31
N PRO A 298 -7.11 21.75 -19.62
CA PRO A 298 -5.83 22.12 -20.23
C PRO A 298 -5.12 23.30 -19.55
N ASP A 299 -5.89 24.33 -19.15
CA ASP A 299 -5.36 25.49 -18.44
C ASP A 299 -4.73 25.14 -17.08
N THR A 300 -5.26 24.10 -16.42
CA THR A 300 -4.68 23.60 -15.15
C THR A 300 -3.31 22.96 -15.40
N LEU A 301 -3.16 22.21 -16.49
CA LEU A 301 -1.88 21.61 -16.87
C LEU A 301 -0.84 22.66 -17.25
N GLU A 302 -1.22 23.70 -18.00
CA GLU A 302 -0.29 24.78 -18.34
C GLU A 302 0.18 25.54 -17.09
N LYS A 303 -0.72 25.80 -16.13
CA LYS A 303 -0.34 26.40 -14.84
C LYS A 303 0.65 25.55 -14.07
N LEU A 304 0.42 24.23 -13.99
CA LEU A 304 1.37 23.32 -13.32
C LEU A 304 2.74 23.33 -13.99
N ARG A 305 2.80 23.34 -15.32
CA ARG A 305 4.06 23.44 -16.07
C ARG A 305 4.77 24.77 -15.80
N ALA A 306 4.03 25.88 -15.77
CA ALA A 306 4.59 27.18 -15.44
C ALA A 306 5.20 27.20 -14.04
N ILE A 307 4.48 26.67 -13.04
CA ILE A 307 4.96 26.59 -11.65
C ILE A 307 6.23 25.73 -11.56
N ALA A 308 6.27 24.56 -12.23
CA ALA A 308 7.46 23.71 -12.25
C ALA A 308 8.66 24.43 -12.87
N LEU A 309 8.49 25.13 -13.98
CA LEU A 309 9.54 25.92 -14.65
C LEU A 309 10.03 27.09 -13.79
N GLU A 310 9.12 27.81 -13.14
CA GLU A 310 9.46 28.91 -12.23
C GLU A 310 10.24 28.41 -11.02
N ALA A 311 9.83 27.29 -10.43
CA ALA A 311 10.54 26.66 -9.31
C ALA A 311 11.95 26.19 -9.74
N GLU A 312 12.09 25.57 -10.91
CA GLU A 312 13.40 25.14 -11.44
C GLU A 312 14.33 26.34 -11.66
N ALA A 313 13.82 27.44 -12.21
CA ALA A 313 14.62 28.66 -12.40
C ALA A 313 15.15 29.23 -11.07
N VAL A 314 14.36 29.16 -9.99
CA VAL A 314 14.81 29.55 -8.65
C VAL A 314 15.90 28.61 -8.14
N ILE A 315 15.69 27.29 -8.25
CA ILE A 315 16.64 26.27 -7.79
C ILE A 315 17.98 26.38 -8.52
N GLU A 316 17.96 26.49 -9.85
CA GLU A 316 19.17 26.65 -10.64
C GLU A 316 19.85 27.99 -10.35
N GLY A 317 19.08 29.07 -10.19
CA GLY A 317 19.59 30.41 -9.85
C GLY A 317 20.32 30.46 -8.50
N GLU A 318 19.84 29.74 -7.49
CA GLU A 318 20.53 29.62 -6.19
C GLU A 318 21.85 28.85 -6.28
N ASN A 319 21.93 27.84 -7.15
CA ASN A 319 23.17 27.08 -7.38
C ASN A 319 24.28 27.91 -8.04
N PHE A 320 23.95 28.98 -8.77
CA PHE A 320 24.94 29.92 -9.33
C PHE A 320 25.38 31.02 -8.36
N GLY A 321 24.74 31.14 -7.18
CA GLY A 321 25.11 32.09 -6.12
C GLY A 321 26.20 31.60 -5.15
N ILE A 322 26.62 30.33 -5.28
CA ILE A 322 27.67 29.70 -4.47
C ILE A 322 28.82 29.28 -5.40
N VAL A 323 29.52 30.25 -5.99
CA VAL A 323 30.83 30.07 -6.64
C VAL A 323 31.77 31.18 -6.22
#